data_AF-A0A4Q3YQY0-F1
#
_entry.id   AF-A0A4Q3YQY0-F1
#
_cell.length_a   1.000
_cell.length_b   1.000
_cell.length_c   1.000
_cell.angle_alpha   90.00
_cell.angle_beta   90.00
_cell.angle_gamma   90.00
#
_symmetry.space_group_name_H-M   'P 1'
#
loop_
_entity.id
_entity.type
_entity.pdbx_description
1 polymer ?
#
loop_
_entity_poly.entity_id
_entity_poly.type
_entity_poly.pdbx_seq_one_letter_code
_entity_poly.pdbx_strand_id
1 'polypeptide(L)'
;MSKQPTGAETSIPEYAVRRDTISNFFHPPLPTSTFYDLVNKGKIIPFKGIKGFYRLNDSLRRLGLREVKNLPSQTSSRSMEDIVRLAFMTIDPEIFPPSSWMLSEETIEERDKDHARLVADLHRVPLEELGTFQEKV
;
A
#
# COMPACT_ATOMS: atom_id res chain seq x y z
N MET A 1 40.18 -13.64 24.75
CA MET A 1 40.41 -12.88 23.50
C MET A 1 39.18 -13.07 22.62
N SER A 2 38.19 -12.20 22.77
CA SER A 2 36.94 -12.28 21.99
C SER A 2 37.14 -11.51 20.68
N LYS A 3 37.12 -12.23 19.56
CA LYS A 3 37.20 -11.65 18.22
C LYS A 3 35.95 -10.79 18.00
N GLN A 4 36.16 -9.49 17.92
CA GLN A 4 35.18 -8.50 17.48
C GLN A 4 34.98 -8.69 15.97
N PRO A 5 33.76 -8.90 15.45
CA PRO A 5 33.55 -8.92 14.02
C PRO A 5 33.66 -7.49 13.48
N THR A 6 34.72 -7.27 12.70
CA THR A 6 34.94 -6.12 11.83
C THR A 6 33.88 -6.11 10.72
N GLY A 7 33.07 -5.04 10.66
CA GLY A 7 32.10 -4.85 9.59
C GLY A 7 31.40 -3.49 9.69
N ALA A 8 32.07 -2.47 9.18
CA ALA A 8 31.63 -1.10 8.89
C ALA A 8 30.17 -0.70 9.29
N GLU A 9 30.08 0.18 10.27
CA GLU A 9 28.89 0.96 10.63
C GLU A 9 28.47 1.90 9.49
N THR A 10 27.72 1.37 8.54
CA THR A 10 26.73 2.15 7.80
C THR A 10 25.40 1.47 8.09
N SER A 11 24.84 1.76 9.27
CA SER A 11 23.71 1.03 9.86
C SER A 11 22.39 1.38 9.16
N ILE A 12 22.28 1.01 7.89
CA ILE A 12 20.98 0.98 7.22
C ILE A 12 20.13 -0.04 8.00
N PRO A 13 19.01 0.39 8.59
CA PRO A 13 18.18 -0.48 9.43
C PRO A 13 17.65 -1.67 8.62
N GLU A 14 17.47 -2.80 9.27
CA GLU A 14 16.80 -3.96 8.66
C GLU A 14 15.31 -3.91 8.97
N TYR A 15 14.49 -4.25 7.96
CA TYR A 15 13.03 -4.25 8.10
C TYR A 15 12.44 -5.64 7.88
N ALA A 16 11.48 -6.00 8.73
CA ALA A 16 10.64 -7.18 8.52
C ALA A 16 9.41 -6.76 7.71
N VAL A 17 9.29 -7.27 6.49
CA VAL A 17 8.23 -6.87 5.55
C VAL A 17 7.47 -8.07 4.98
N ARG A 18 6.28 -7.82 4.43
CA ARG A 18 5.50 -8.81 3.69
C ARG A 18 6.03 -8.97 2.25
N ARG A 19 5.59 -10.03 1.58
CA ARG A 19 5.92 -10.32 0.17
C ARG A 19 5.69 -9.11 -0.73
N ASP A 20 4.54 -8.44 -0.58
CA ASP A 20 4.11 -7.39 -1.51
C ASP A 20 5.07 -6.21 -1.49
N THR A 21 5.62 -5.88 -0.32
CA THR A 21 6.63 -4.82 -0.18
C THR A 21 7.85 -5.09 -1.05
N ILE A 22 8.42 -6.30 -1.01
CA ILE A 22 9.58 -6.67 -1.83
C ILE A 22 9.18 -6.79 -3.31
N SER A 23 7.99 -7.34 -3.59
CA SER A 23 7.51 -7.55 -4.96
C SER A 23 7.35 -6.23 -5.71
N ASN A 24 6.96 -5.16 -5.02
CA ASN A 24 6.78 -3.82 -5.59
C ASN A 24 8.09 -3.08 -5.93
N PHE A 25 9.26 -3.61 -5.56
CA PHE A 25 10.55 -3.08 -6.06
C PHE A 25 10.82 -3.47 -7.51
N PHE A 26 10.02 -4.36 -8.09
CA PHE A 26 10.13 -4.82 -9.47
C PHE A 26 8.98 -4.22 -10.30
N HIS A 27 9.28 -3.88 -11.55
CA HIS A 27 8.28 -3.46 -12.53
C HIS A 27 8.37 -4.37 -13.76
N PRO A 28 7.36 -5.23 -14.01
CA PRO A 28 6.14 -5.43 -13.21
C PRO A 28 6.42 -6.11 -11.84
N PRO A 29 5.49 -6.02 -10.87
CA PRO A 29 5.65 -6.68 -9.58
C PRO A 29 5.88 -8.19 -9.72
N LEU A 30 6.68 -8.76 -8.82
CA LEU A 30 7.01 -10.19 -8.89
C LEU A 30 5.77 -11.09 -8.75
N PRO A 31 5.54 -12.02 -9.69
CA PRO A 31 4.56 -13.08 -9.53
C PRO A 31 4.83 -13.93 -8.28
N THR A 32 3.77 -14.54 -7.73
CA THR A 32 3.84 -15.31 -6.49
C THR A 32 4.79 -16.49 -6.60
N SER A 33 4.72 -17.23 -7.71
CA SER A 33 5.62 -18.36 -8.00
C SER A 33 7.08 -17.92 -8.01
N THR A 34 7.40 -16.89 -8.80
CA THR A 34 8.75 -16.32 -8.92
C THR A 34 9.29 -15.84 -7.58
N PHE A 35 8.44 -15.24 -6.73
CA PHE A 35 8.83 -14.81 -5.40
C PHE A 35 9.30 -16.00 -4.54
N TYR A 36 8.53 -17.09 -4.50
CA TYR A 36 8.90 -18.27 -3.73
C TYR A 36 10.10 -19.02 -4.34
N ASP A 37 10.30 -18.97 -5.65
CA ASP A 37 11.53 -19.46 -6.27
C ASP A 37 12.76 -18.70 -5.77
N LEU A 38 12.65 -17.38 -5.60
CA LEU A 38 13.73 -16.55 -5.04
C LEU A 38 13.96 -16.80 -3.55
N VAL A 39 12.92 -17.15 -2.80
CA VAL A 39 13.05 -17.63 -1.41
C VAL A 39 13.81 -18.95 -1.36
N ASN A 40 13.42 -19.93 -2.20
CA ASN A 40 14.07 -21.23 -2.27
C ASN A 40 15.55 -21.14 -2.73
N LYS A 41 15.86 -20.18 -3.61
CA LYS A 41 17.23 -19.87 -4.04
C LYS A 41 18.03 -19.07 -3.01
N GLY A 42 17.46 -18.73 -1.86
CA GLY A 42 18.11 -17.95 -0.80
C GLY A 42 18.40 -16.50 -1.18
N LYS A 43 17.74 -15.97 -2.22
CA LYS A 43 17.84 -14.56 -2.64
C LYS A 43 16.94 -13.67 -1.81
N ILE A 44 15.76 -14.16 -1.43
CA ILE A 44 14.85 -13.52 -0.48
C ILE A 44 14.95 -14.26 0.84
N ILE A 45 15.19 -13.55 1.94
CA ILE A 45 15.48 -14.17 3.24
C ILE A 45 14.25 -14.11 4.13
N PRO A 46 13.70 -15.25 4.57
CA PRO A 46 12.65 -15.29 5.59
C PRO A 46 13.11 -14.66 6.90
N PHE A 47 12.22 -13.93 7.57
CA PHE A 47 12.49 -13.40 8.89
C PHE A 47 12.39 -14.52 9.93
N LYS A 48 13.45 -14.71 10.73
CA LYS A 48 13.48 -15.78 11.73
C LYS A 48 12.44 -15.51 12.81
N GLY A 49 11.60 -16.50 13.09
CA GLY A 49 10.60 -16.44 14.17
C GLY A 49 9.25 -15.84 13.77
N ILE A 50 9.08 -15.33 12.54
CA ILE A 50 7.78 -14.79 12.09
C ILE A 50 7.45 -15.31 10.68
N LYS A 51 6.43 -16.17 10.60
CA LYS A 51 6.00 -16.78 9.33
C LYS A 51 5.42 -15.73 8.37
N GLY A 52 5.83 -15.79 7.11
CA GLY A 52 5.35 -14.90 6.05
C GLY A 52 5.91 -13.48 6.11
N PHE A 53 6.99 -13.26 6.86
CA PHE A 53 7.78 -12.04 6.82
C PHE A 53 9.18 -12.34 6.27
N TYR A 54 9.78 -11.32 5.67
CA TYR A 54 11.07 -11.38 5.00
C TYR A 54 11.93 -10.19 5.38
N ARG A 55 13.25 -10.35 5.33
CA ARG A 55 14.23 -9.29 5.58
C ARG A 55 14.35 -8.41 4.33
N LEU A 56 14.01 -7.13 4.41
CA LEU A 56 13.98 -6.25 3.25
C LEU A 56 15.38 -6.01 2.68
N ASN A 57 16.27 -5.38 3.44
CA ASN A 57 17.54 -4.89 2.93
C ASN A 57 18.51 -6.02 2.60
N ASP A 58 18.54 -7.09 3.38
CA ASP A 58 19.33 -8.29 3.03
C ASP A 58 18.82 -8.95 1.74
N SER A 59 17.49 -9.01 1.52
CA SER A 59 16.94 -9.52 0.26
C SER A 59 17.27 -8.60 -0.93
N LEU A 60 17.09 -7.28 -0.78
CA LEU A 60 17.43 -6.30 -1.82
C LEU A 60 18.90 -6.39 -2.19
N ARG A 61 19.80 -6.47 -1.20
CA ARG A 61 21.25 -6.61 -1.42
C ARG A 61 21.60 -7.86 -2.23
N ARG A 62 20.97 -9.01 -1.92
CA ARG A 62 21.18 -10.28 -2.65
C ARG A 62 20.62 -10.28 -4.07
N LEU A 63 19.60 -9.46 -4.30
CA LEU A 63 18.97 -9.22 -5.59
C LEU A 63 19.69 -8.14 -6.42
N GLY A 64 20.73 -7.49 -5.87
CA GLY A 64 21.46 -6.42 -6.55
C GLY A 64 20.71 -5.08 -6.58
N LEU A 65 19.71 -4.93 -5.71
CA LEU A 65 18.90 -3.71 -5.58
C LEU A 65 19.46 -2.78 -4.49
N ARG A 66 19.15 -1.49 -4.61
CA ARG A 66 19.58 -0.48 -3.65
C ARG A 66 18.85 -0.65 -2.32
N GLU A 67 19.61 -0.62 -1.23
CA GLU A 67 19.07 -0.69 0.12
C GLU A 67 18.28 0.58 0.48
N VAL A 68 17.31 0.40 1.37
CA VAL A 68 16.32 1.39 1.75
C VAL A 68 16.60 1.87 3.18
N LYS A 69 16.82 3.18 3.35
CA LYS A 69 17.11 3.79 4.66
C LYS A 69 15.88 4.01 5.53
N ASN A 70 14.73 4.24 4.90
CA ASN A 70 13.43 4.43 5.53
C ASN A 70 12.44 3.62 4.70
N LEU A 71 11.62 2.76 5.33
CA LEU A 71 10.51 2.14 4.61
C LEU A 71 9.73 3.24 3.88
N PRO A 72 9.32 3.03 2.62
CA PRO A 72 8.31 3.88 2.05
C PRO A 72 7.12 3.79 3.01
N SER A 73 6.86 4.89 3.73
CA SER A 73 5.65 5.06 4.51
C SER A 73 4.54 4.84 3.50
N GLN A 74 3.91 3.66 3.55
CA GLN A 74 2.60 3.51 2.94
C GLN A 74 1.73 4.44 3.75
N THR A 75 1.56 5.60 3.12
CA THR A 75 0.65 6.67 3.40
C THR A 75 -0.74 6.07 3.65
N SER A 76 -1.43 6.70 4.61
CA SER A 76 -2.69 6.32 5.23
C SER A 76 -3.40 5.11 4.61
N SER A 77 -3.48 3.97 5.33
CA SER A 77 -4.46 2.96 4.94
C SER A 77 -5.85 3.51 5.26
N ARG A 78 -6.37 4.39 4.41
CA ARG A 78 -7.76 4.82 4.48
C ARG A 78 -8.60 3.56 4.41
N SER A 79 -9.55 3.46 5.34
CA SER A 79 -10.40 2.28 5.39
C SER A 79 -11.25 2.20 4.11
N MET A 80 -11.78 1.03 3.78
CA MET A 80 -12.71 0.92 2.65
C MET A 80 -13.91 1.88 2.81
N GLU A 81 -14.35 2.10 4.05
CA GLU A 81 -15.40 3.05 4.36
C GLU A 81 -15.02 4.49 3.96
N ASP A 82 -13.77 4.87 4.21
CA ASP A 82 -13.25 6.20 3.85
C ASP A 82 -13.18 6.41 2.33
N ILE A 83 -12.80 5.36 1.59
CA ILE A 83 -12.77 5.37 0.13
C ILE A 83 -14.18 5.47 -0.45
N VAL A 84 -15.14 4.75 0.13
CA VAL A 84 -16.55 4.81 -0.29
C VAL A 84 -17.15 6.20 0.00
N ARG A 85 -16.84 6.80 1.16
CA ARG A 85 -17.26 8.17 1.49
C ARG A 85 -16.65 9.18 0.52
N LEU A 86 -15.38 9.03 0.16
CA LEU A 86 -14.73 9.85 -0.86
C LEU A 86 -15.40 9.70 -2.24
N ALA A 87 -15.81 8.48 -2.60
CA ALA A 87 -16.53 8.19 -3.83
C ALA A 87 -17.88 8.90 -3.87
N PHE A 88 -18.69 8.76 -2.83
CA PHE A 88 -20.02 9.38 -2.77
C PHE A 88 -19.96 10.91 -2.69
N MET A 89 -18.99 11.49 -1.98
CA MET A 89 -18.73 12.93 -2.00
C MET A 89 -18.40 13.43 -3.42
N THR A 90 -17.70 12.60 -4.22
CA THR A 90 -17.37 12.93 -5.62
C THR A 90 -18.60 12.89 -6.54
N ILE A 91 -19.61 12.09 -6.19
CA ILE A 91 -20.87 11.96 -6.95
C ILE A 91 -21.81 13.12 -6.62
N ASP A 92 -22.13 13.32 -5.33
CA ASP A 92 -23.02 14.38 -4.87
C ASP A 92 -22.56 14.91 -3.50
N PRO A 93 -21.87 16.06 -3.45
CA PRO A 93 -21.38 16.63 -2.20
C PRO A 93 -22.47 17.29 -1.35
N GLU A 94 -23.68 17.56 -1.89
CA GLU A 94 -24.80 18.11 -1.11
C GLU A 94 -25.49 17.01 -0.30
N ILE A 95 -25.63 15.82 -0.88
CA ILE A 95 -26.20 14.64 -0.20
C ILE A 95 -25.15 13.98 0.71
N PHE A 96 -23.88 13.95 0.30
CA PHE A 96 -22.80 13.29 1.01
C PHE A 96 -21.68 14.28 1.41
N PRO A 97 -21.87 15.02 2.52
CA PRO A 97 -20.90 16.02 2.94
C PRO A 97 -19.57 15.38 3.39
N PRO A 98 -18.44 16.10 3.22
CA PRO A 98 -17.13 15.61 3.60
C PRO A 98 -17.04 15.37 5.12
N SER A 99 -16.59 14.19 5.51
CA SER A 99 -16.37 13.86 6.92
C SER A 99 -15.20 14.66 7.52
N SER A 100 -15.20 14.81 8.85
CA SER A 100 -14.17 15.55 9.60
C SER A 100 -12.74 15.14 9.27
N TRP A 101 -12.50 13.86 8.97
CA TRP A 101 -11.17 13.38 8.57
C TRP A 101 -10.75 13.89 7.18
N MET A 102 -11.68 14.00 6.23
CA MET A 102 -11.46 14.54 4.88
C MET A 102 -11.14 16.03 4.89
N LEU A 103 -11.65 16.73 5.91
CA LEU A 103 -11.38 18.14 6.16
C LEU A 103 -10.06 18.35 6.93
N SER A 104 -9.58 17.32 7.64
CA SER A 104 -8.39 17.41 8.49
C SER A 104 -7.09 17.02 7.80
N GLU A 105 -7.14 16.20 6.73
CA GLU A 105 -5.94 15.81 5.99
C GLU A 105 -5.71 16.73 4.79
N GLU A 106 -4.59 17.47 4.80
CA GLU A 106 -4.20 18.46 3.76
C GLU A 106 -4.03 17.85 2.36
N THR A 107 -3.95 16.53 2.20
CA THR A 107 -3.85 15.90 0.87
C THR A 107 -4.43 14.49 0.85
N ILE A 108 -5.58 14.33 0.19
CA ILE A 108 -6.09 13.01 -0.21
C ILE A 108 -5.14 12.46 -1.28
N GLU A 109 -4.63 11.25 -1.05
CA GLU A 109 -3.68 10.59 -1.96
C GLU A 109 -4.32 10.31 -3.33
N GLU A 110 -3.56 10.47 -4.41
CA GLU A 110 -4.04 10.27 -5.78
C GLU A 110 -4.60 8.85 -6.01
N ARG A 111 -3.96 7.84 -5.39
CA ARG A 111 -4.44 6.46 -5.41
C ARG A 111 -5.83 6.29 -4.80
N ASP A 112 -6.13 7.00 -3.72
CA ASP A 112 -7.44 6.92 -3.06
C ASP A 112 -8.50 7.67 -3.86
N LYS A 113 -8.11 8.76 -4.56
CA LYS A 113 -8.98 9.44 -5.52
C LYS A 113 -9.32 8.54 -6.70
N ASP A 114 -8.34 7.83 -7.25
CA ASP A 114 -8.56 6.89 -8.36
C ASP A 114 -9.47 5.74 -7.93
N HIS A 115 -9.26 5.20 -6.73
CA HIS A 115 -10.12 4.15 -6.19
C HIS A 115 -11.54 4.65 -5.92
N ALA A 116 -11.67 5.83 -5.31
CA ALA A 116 -12.96 6.48 -5.11
C ALA A 116 -13.68 6.77 -6.43
N ARG A 117 -12.96 7.16 -7.48
CA ARG A 117 -13.53 7.37 -8.82
C ARG A 117 -14.08 6.08 -9.42
N LEU A 118 -13.35 4.96 -9.28
CA LEU A 118 -13.85 3.65 -9.73
C LEU A 118 -15.11 3.22 -8.98
N VAL A 119 -15.14 3.43 -7.67
CA VAL A 119 -16.33 3.16 -6.84
C VAL A 119 -17.48 4.10 -7.21
N ALA A 120 -17.19 5.38 -7.45
CA ALA A 120 -18.18 6.35 -7.87
C ALA A 120 -18.80 5.95 -9.22
N ASP A 121 -17.98 5.59 -10.21
CA ASP A 121 -18.47 5.18 -11.54
C ASP A 121 -19.35 3.92 -11.47
N LEU A 122 -19.05 2.98 -10.55
CA LEU A 122 -19.88 1.80 -10.31
C LEU A 122 -21.25 2.14 -9.70
N HIS A 123 -21.32 3.18 -8.86
CA HIS A 123 -22.53 3.57 -8.14
C HIS A 123 -23.26 4.76 -8.77
N ARG A 124 -22.68 5.37 -9.81
CA ARG A 124 -23.22 6.54 -10.50
C ARG A 124 -24.57 6.27 -11.14
N VAL A 125 -24.68 5.20 -11.92
CA VAL A 125 -25.93 4.85 -12.62
C VAL A 125 -27.06 4.54 -11.64
N PRO A 126 -26.88 3.69 -10.60
CA PRO A 126 -27.90 3.49 -9.57
C PRO A 126 -28.34 4.76 -8.84
N LEU A 127 -27.43 5.71 -8.60
CA LEU A 127 -27.75 6.97 -7.90
C LEU A 127 -28.46 7.99 -8.80
N GLU A 128 -28.04 8.13 -10.06
CA GLU A 128 -28.71 8.98 -11.06
C GLU A 128 -30.14 8.45 -11.35
N GLU A 129 -30.33 7.13 -11.36
CA GLU A 129 -31.65 6.48 -11.48
C GLU A 129 -32.52 6.64 -10.22
N LEU A 130 -31.92 6.78 -9.03
CA LEU A 130 -32.65 7.12 -7.79
C LEU A 130 -33.05 8.60 -7.74
N GLY A 131 -32.23 9.49 -8.31
CA GLY A 131 -32.52 10.93 -8.42
C GLY A 131 -33.75 11.24 -9.28
N THR A 132 -34.11 10.35 -10.22
CA THR A 132 -35.34 10.48 -11.01
C THR A 132 -36.61 10.13 -10.22
N PHE A 133 -36.49 9.65 -8.97
CA PHE A 133 -37.63 9.32 -8.10
C PHE A 133 -38.00 10.40 -7.06
N GLN A 134 -37.21 11.48 -6.92
CA GLN A 134 -37.52 12.58 -6.00
C GLN A 134 -38.09 13.84 -6.66
N GLU A 135 -38.32 13.86 -7.96
CA GLU A 135 -39.01 14.96 -8.64
C GLU A 135 -40.44 14.56 -9.04
N LYS A 136 -41.30 14.34 -8.04
CA LYS A 136 -42.78 14.42 -8.14
C LYS A 136 -43.42 14.19 -6.77
N VAL A 137 -43.42 15.21 -5.91
CA VAL A 137 -44.59 15.62 -5.11
C VAL A 137 -44.51 17.12 -4.85
#